data_AF-A0A960T9W4-F1
#
_entry.id   AF-A0A960T9W4-F1
#
_cell.length_a   1.000
_cell.length_b   1.000
_cell.length_c   1.000
_cell.angle_alpha   90.00
_cell.angle_beta   90.00
_cell.angle_gamma   90.00
#
_symmetry.space_group_name_H-M   'P 1'
#
loop_
_entity.id
_entity.type
_entity.pdbx_description
1 polymer ?
#
loop_
_entity_poly.entity_id
_entity_poly.type
_entity_poly.pdbx_seq_one_letter_code
_entity_poly.pdbx_strand_id
1 'polypeptide(L)'
;MRFLLKFYLLLAAFFSVLLLFEASQATLFLANIRLYILAPVLAILLQCFRRRNWLPWLPATLVALFGFPWYLFHTPDYCAEGMTPSPRQSTTALERGAQDDRDSTTVINVMTLNLAGSSMPGKRNLSALISNNNIDVLSLQEVSPGFWKTEGAELKKRLPYVAYRRDDEGYWTQALLSKEPLSEIRFVDPGPGFSPKGARLIVQARWQGAVEMEFNSVHLSVPFRRGDCRGIPCLLLRYDQSDRDAQLQKLQTLSLARAPAPSVILGDLNLSDQNPVYRSFSGRAMDAGACESWNGTWPADDTFLFPFLRIDYVLIFPDHPGRRASRVRSYRVTIPGTDHLALISEIRFPTNR
;
A
#
# COMPACT_ATOMS: atom_id res chain seq x y z
N MET A 1 -19.40 -7.56 33.83
CA MET A 1 -19.48 -6.14 33.35
C MET A 1 -18.51 -5.19 34.06
N ARG A 2 -18.51 -5.05 35.41
CA ARG A 2 -17.51 -4.22 36.12
C ARG A 2 -16.05 -4.63 35.83
N PHE A 3 -15.80 -5.94 35.66
CA PHE A 3 -14.50 -6.48 35.28
C PHE A 3 -14.02 -6.00 33.89
N LEU A 4 -14.86 -6.13 32.86
CA LEU A 4 -14.54 -5.69 31.50
C LEU A 4 -14.19 -4.21 31.42
N LEU A 5 -14.91 -3.37 32.19
CA LEU A 5 -14.62 -1.95 32.29
C LEU A 5 -13.30 -1.64 33.00
N LYS A 6 -12.98 -2.35 34.09
CA LYS A 6 -11.70 -2.19 34.79
C LYS A 6 -10.54 -2.61 33.90
N PHE A 7 -10.68 -3.76 33.23
CA PHE A 7 -9.73 -4.24 32.24
C PHE A 7 -9.54 -3.23 31.11
N TYR A 8 -10.64 -2.64 30.66
CA TYR A 8 -10.66 -1.60 29.65
C TYR A 8 -9.91 -0.31 30.06
N LEU A 9 -10.18 0.23 31.26
CA LEU A 9 -9.48 1.42 31.77
C LEU A 9 -7.99 1.16 31.96
N LEU A 10 -7.63 -0.07 32.38
CA LEU A 10 -6.24 -0.52 32.43
C LEU A 10 -5.59 -0.54 31.06
N LEU A 11 -6.28 -1.06 30.04
CA LEU A 11 -5.79 -1.12 28.66
C LEU A 11 -5.63 0.29 28.07
N ALA A 12 -6.62 1.17 28.28
CA ALA A 12 -6.56 2.56 27.83
C ALA A 12 -5.43 3.34 28.52
N ALA A 13 -5.30 3.23 29.85
CA ALA A 13 -4.21 3.86 30.59
C ALA A 13 -2.83 3.30 30.16
N PHE A 14 -2.73 2.00 29.95
CA PHE A 14 -1.52 1.36 29.42
C PHE A 14 -1.15 1.92 28.05
N PHE A 15 -2.12 2.06 27.14
CA PHE A 15 -1.88 2.67 25.82
C PHE A 15 -1.53 4.15 25.90
N SER A 16 -2.20 4.94 26.73
CA SER A 16 -1.85 6.35 26.94
C SER A 16 -0.41 6.48 27.47
N VAL A 17 0.00 5.61 28.39
CA VAL A 17 1.38 5.56 28.89
C VAL A 17 2.36 5.15 27.78
N LEU A 18 2.05 4.15 26.97
CA LEU A 18 2.88 3.75 25.83
C LEU A 18 3.05 4.87 24.80
N LEU A 19 2.01 5.67 24.56
CA LEU A 19 2.05 6.82 23.66
C LEU A 19 2.93 7.98 24.18
N LEU A 20 3.20 8.05 25.49
CA LEU A 20 4.13 9.04 26.06
C LEU A 20 5.60 8.70 25.80
N PHE A 21 5.91 7.45 25.42
CA PHE A 21 7.24 7.06 25.00
C PHE A 21 7.35 7.19 23.48
N GLU A 22 8.13 8.19 23.02
CA GLU A 22 8.38 8.41 21.60
C GLU A 22 8.88 7.13 20.91
N ALA A 23 8.32 6.87 19.71
CA ALA A 23 8.79 5.88 18.75
C ALA A 23 8.98 4.43 19.25
N SER A 24 8.27 4.01 20.31
CA SER A 24 8.30 2.59 20.71
C SER A 24 7.68 1.70 19.61
N GLN A 25 8.20 0.48 19.46
CA GLN A 25 7.63 -0.54 18.55
C GLN A 25 6.14 -0.78 18.82
N ALA A 26 5.70 -0.65 20.07
CA ALA A 26 4.29 -0.76 20.45
C ALA A 26 3.45 0.41 19.89
N THR A 27 3.96 1.64 19.96
CA THR A 27 3.31 2.82 19.38
C THR A 27 3.18 2.69 17.85
N LEU A 28 4.22 2.17 17.19
CA LEU A 28 4.23 1.91 15.76
C LEU A 28 3.26 0.81 15.35
N PHE A 29 3.18 -0.27 16.13
CA PHE A 29 2.19 -1.33 15.94
C PHE A 29 0.76 -0.77 15.98
N LEU A 30 0.44 -0.01 17.04
CA LEU A 30 -0.89 0.58 17.21
C LEU A 30 -1.23 1.57 16.09
N ALA A 31 -0.24 2.33 15.62
CA ALA A 31 -0.43 3.25 14.50
C ALA A 31 -0.87 2.53 13.22
N ASN A 32 -0.53 1.24 13.03
CA ASN A 32 -1.07 0.49 11.90
C ASN A 32 -2.56 0.19 12.05
N ILE A 33 -3.12 0.10 13.27
CA ILE A 33 -4.45 -0.46 13.51
C ILE A 33 -5.41 0.58 14.14
N ARG A 34 -5.61 1.73 13.47
CA ARG A 34 -6.46 2.85 13.94
C ARG A 34 -7.86 2.44 14.43
N LEU A 35 -8.51 1.50 13.73
CA LEU A 35 -9.89 1.09 14.03
C LEU A 35 -10.04 0.48 15.43
N TYR A 36 -9.02 -0.25 15.90
CA TYR A 36 -9.05 -0.89 17.21
C TYR A 36 -8.75 0.09 18.35
N ILE A 37 -8.11 1.22 18.05
CA ILE A 37 -7.95 2.32 19.00
C ILE A 37 -9.31 2.96 19.31
N LEU A 38 -10.26 2.98 18.37
CA LEU A 38 -11.60 3.54 18.56
C LEU A 38 -12.62 2.62 19.24
N ALA A 39 -12.46 1.30 19.14
CA ALA A 39 -13.34 0.33 19.81
C ALA A 39 -13.59 0.65 21.30
N PRO A 40 -12.56 1.06 22.07
CA PRO A 40 -12.68 1.76 23.35
C PRO A 40 -13.77 2.82 23.47
N VAL A 41 -13.72 3.84 22.63
CA VAL A 41 -14.61 5.01 22.66
C VAL A 41 -16.03 4.58 22.29
N LEU A 42 -16.18 3.74 21.26
CA LEU A 42 -17.47 3.18 20.86
C LEU A 42 -18.13 2.36 21.96
N ALA A 43 -17.37 1.54 22.69
CA ALA A 43 -17.89 0.75 23.81
C ALA A 43 -18.41 1.63 24.96
N ILE A 44 -17.70 2.72 25.30
CA ILE A 44 -18.18 3.70 26.28
C ILE A 44 -19.45 4.39 25.78
N LEU A 45 -19.46 4.88 24.54
CA LEU A 45 -20.61 5.58 23.96
C LEU A 45 -21.86 4.69 23.95
N LEU A 46 -21.75 3.45 23.49
CA LEU A 46 -22.85 2.47 23.51
C LEU A 46 -23.36 2.23 24.94
N GLN A 47 -22.47 2.20 25.93
CA GLN A 47 -22.85 2.03 27.33
C GLN A 47 -23.53 3.27 27.91
N CYS A 48 -23.09 4.47 27.56
CA CYS A 48 -23.72 5.74 27.91
C CYS A 48 -25.13 5.82 27.30
N PHE A 49 -25.31 5.41 26.05
CA PHE A 49 -26.64 5.34 25.41
C PHE A 49 -27.56 4.33 26.07
N ARG A 50 -27.03 3.18 26.53
CA ARG A 50 -27.83 2.14 27.20
C ARG A 50 -28.25 2.53 28.62
N ARG A 51 -27.57 3.46 29.28
CA ARG A 51 -27.85 3.84 30.67
C ARG A 51 -28.49 5.23 30.75
N ARG A 52 -29.64 5.31 31.42
CA ARG A 52 -30.39 6.57 31.63
C ARG A 52 -29.59 7.67 32.36
N ASN A 53 -28.54 7.30 33.11
CA ASN A 53 -27.66 8.24 33.83
C ASN A 53 -26.21 8.13 33.32
N TRP A 54 -25.84 9.00 32.37
CA TRP A 54 -24.53 9.04 31.73
C TRP A 54 -23.50 9.91 32.47
N LEU A 55 -23.93 10.81 33.37
CA LEU A 55 -23.06 11.76 34.09
C LEU A 55 -21.79 11.13 34.72
N PRO A 56 -21.87 9.97 35.41
CA PRO A 56 -20.69 9.34 36.02
C PRO A 56 -19.62 8.89 35.00
N TRP A 57 -20.00 8.76 33.72
CA TRP A 57 -19.12 8.30 32.64
C TRP A 57 -18.52 9.45 31.84
N LEU A 58 -18.97 10.68 32.06
CA LEU A 58 -18.51 11.85 31.33
C LEU A 58 -16.99 12.05 31.43
N PRO A 59 -16.32 11.95 32.61
CA PRO A 59 -14.87 12.13 32.67
C PRO A 59 -14.10 11.09 31.85
N ALA A 60 -14.49 9.82 31.91
CA ALA A 60 -13.87 8.75 31.12
C ALA A 60 -14.09 8.95 29.62
N THR A 61 -15.28 9.41 29.24
CA THR A 61 -15.61 9.75 27.85
C THR A 61 -14.76 10.92 27.35
N LEU A 62 -14.61 11.97 28.14
CA LEU A 62 -13.79 13.14 27.79
C LEU A 62 -12.30 12.78 27.72
N VAL A 63 -11.77 11.98 28.64
CA VAL A 63 -10.37 11.49 28.54
C VAL A 63 -10.19 10.63 27.29
N ALA A 64 -11.15 9.75 27.00
CA ALA A 64 -11.09 8.90 25.82
C ALA A 64 -11.26 9.69 24.51
N LEU A 65 -12.02 10.79 24.50
CA LEU A 65 -12.13 11.70 23.36
C LEU A 65 -10.90 12.60 23.24
N PHE A 66 -10.55 13.38 24.27
CA PHE A 66 -9.50 14.39 24.17
C PHE A 66 -8.07 13.85 24.30
N GLY A 67 -7.88 12.73 25.01
CA GLY A 67 -6.61 12.01 25.07
C GLY A 67 -6.40 11.08 23.87
N PHE A 68 -7.37 10.99 22.95
CA PHE A 68 -7.22 10.23 21.73
C PHE A 68 -6.18 10.88 20.82
N PRO A 69 -5.25 10.10 20.22
CA PRO A 69 -4.28 10.65 19.28
C PRO A 69 -4.96 10.99 17.94
N TRP A 70 -5.81 12.03 17.89
CA TRP A 70 -6.56 12.43 16.69
C TRP A 70 -5.68 12.74 15.48
N TYR A 71 -4.42 13.12 15.71
CA TYR A 71 -3.44 13.29 14.65
C TYR A 71 -3.14 11.97 13.90
N LEU A 72 -3.29 10.83 14.58
CA LEU A 72 -3.30 9.50 13.97
C LEU A 72 -4.65 9.18 13.33
N PHE A 73 -5.63 10.07 13.27
CA PHE A 73 -6.92 9.80 12.60
C PHE A 73 -7.10 10.63 11.33
N HIS A 74 -6.43 11.78 11.23
CA HIS A 74 -6.35 12.51 9.98
C HIS A 74 -5.61 11.64 8.95
N THR A 75 -6.28 11.36 7.83
CA THR A 75 -5.59 10.97 6.60
C THR A 75 -4.65 12.12 6.24
N PRO A 76 -3.34 11.88 6.05
CA PRO A 76 -2.46 12.94 5.57
C PRO A 76 -3.04 13.57 4.30
N ASP A 77 -2.91 14.89 4.16
CA ASP A 77 -3.41 15.66 3.00
C ASP A 77 -2.69 15.35 1.67
N TYR A 78 -2.10 14.16 1.48
CA TYR A 78 -1.51 13.75 0.21
C TYR A 78 -2.56 13.64 -0.92
N CYS A 79 -3.85 13.60 -0.57
CA CYS A 79 -4.95 13.61 -1.55
C CYS A 79 -5.25 14.99 -2.11
N ALA A 80 -4.94 16.04 -1.34
CA ALA A 80 -5.27 17.42 -1.69
C ALA A 80 -4.21 18.06 -2.61
N GLU A 81 -3.05 17.43 -2.79
CA GLU A 81 -1.96 17.93 -3.65
C GLU A 81 -1.99 17.38 -5.09
N GLY A 82 -3.16 16.94 -5.55
CA GLY A 82 -3.52 17.21 -6.93
C GLY A 82 -3.69 18.71 -7.05
N MET A 83 -2.60 19.43 -7.35
CA MET A 83 -2.60 20.84 -7.76
C MET A 83 -3.80 21.09 -8.66
N THR A 84 -4.89 21.62 -8.10
CA THR A 84 -5.69 22.56 -8.86
C THR A 84 -4.68 23.61 -9.30
N PRO A 85 -4.43 23.81 -10.61
CA PRO A 85 -3.70 25.01 -11.03
C PRO A 85 -4.39 26.16 -10.30
N SER A 86 -3.60 26.96 -9.59
CA SER A 86 -4.10 28.10 -8.81
C SER A 86 -5.22 28.79 -9.60
N PRO A 87 -6.45 28.94 -9.08
CA PRO A 87 -7.59 29.53 -9.81
C PRO A 87 -7.42 31.02 -10.19
N ARG A 88 -6.20 31.56 -10.20
CA ARG A 88 -5.89 32.96 -10.48
C ARG A 88 -4.73 33.12 -11.46
N GLN A 89 -4.89 32.61 -12.68
CA GLN A 89 -4.45 33.37 -13.85
C GLN A 89 -5.66 33.56 -14.75
N SER A 90 -6.37 34.64 -14.44
CA SER A 90 -7.40 35.25 -15.25
C SER A 90 -6.89 35.39 -16.69
N THR A 91 -7.50 34.60 -17.56
CA THR A 91 -7.44 34.72 -19.01
C THR A 91 -7.83 36.13 -19.46
N THR A 92 -6.85 36.98 -19.78
CA THR A 92 -7.05 37.98 -20.83
C THR A 92 -7.02 37.27 -22.17
N ALA A 93 -8.18 37.27 -22.83
CA ALA A 93 -8.55 36.45 -23.97
C ALA A 93 -7.96 36.93 -25.33
N LEU A 94 -6.64 37.07 -25.45
CA LEU A 94 -6.03 37.59 -26.69
C LEU A 94 -4.83 36.81 -27.27
N GLU A 95 -4.55 35.59 -26.80
CA GLU A 95 -3.54 34.69 -27.43
C GLU A 95 -4.14 33.35 -27.90
N ARG A 96 -5.31 33.36 -28.55
CA ARG A 96 -5.92 32.17 -29.18
C ARG A 96 -5.26 31.74 -30.51
N GLY A 97 -3.96 32.00 -30.68
CA GLY A 97 -3.29 31.85 -31.98
C GLY A 97 -2.22 30.75 -32.10
N ALA A 98 -1.71 30.20 -31.00
CA ALA A 98 -0.52 29.33 -31.05
C ALA A 98 -0.46 28.25 -29.94
N GLN A 99 -1.56 27.52 -29.72
CA GLN A 99 -1.65 26.54 -28.62
C GLN A 99 -2.38 25.26 -29.04
N ASP A 100 -1.95 24.67 -30.16
CA ASP A 100 -2.41 23.35 -30.61
C ASP A 100 -1.28 22.30 -30.66
N ASP A 101 -0.10 22.63 -30.13
CA ASP A 101 1.00 21.69 -29.83
C ASP A 101 0.84 21.14 -28.39
N ARG A 102 -0.40 20.75 -28.04
CA ARG A 102 -0.79 20.33 -26.69
C ARG A 102 0.03 19.13 -26.26
N ASP A 103 0.71 19.30 -25.12
CA ASP A 103 1.28 18.27 -24.24
C ASP A 103 0.76 16.87 -24.55
N SER A 104 1.51 16.14 -25.37
CA SER A 104 1.24 14.73 -25.57
C SER A 104 1.30 14.05 -24.19
N THR A 105 0.28 13.27 -23.86
CA THR A 105 0.24 12.48 -22.62
C THR A 105 -0.08 11.04 -22.97
N THR A 106 0.43 10.13 -22.16
CA THR A 106 0.07 8.71 -22.22
C THR A 106 -0.59 8.30 -20.92
N VAL A 107 -1.54 7.36 -20.98
CA VAL A 107 -2.17 6.77 -19.80
C VAL A 107 -1.71 5.32 -19.72
N ILE A 108 -1.25 4.92 -18.53
CA ILE A 108 -0.77 3.58 -18.22
C ILE A 108 -1.62 3.02 -17.09
N ASN A 109 -2.13 1.82 -17.27
CA ASN A 109 -2.92 1.10 -16.28
C ASN A 109 -2.03 0.08 -15.57
N VAL A 110 -1.86 0.26 -14.26
CA VAL A 110 -1.03 -0.62 -13.43
C VAL A 110 -1.89 -1.34 -12.40
N MET A 111 -1.49 -2.56 -12.08
CA MET A 111 -2.14 -3.38 -11.05
C MET A 111 -1.08 -3.97 -10.13
N THR A 112 -1.35 -3.97 -8.83
CA THR A 112 -0.59 -4.79 -7.86
C THR A 112 -1.52 -5.75 -7.14
N LEU A 113 -1.03 -6.96 -6.86
CA LEU A 113 -1.81 -8.03 -6.26
C LEU A 113 -0.90 -9.01 -5.51
N ASN A 114 -1.07 -9.07 -4.19
CA ASN A 114 -0.56 -10.16 -3.38
C ASN A 114 -1.51 -11.37 -3.48
N LEU A 115 -0.97 -12.52 -3.90
CA LEU A 115 -1.72 -13.77 -4.10
C LEU A 115 -1.73 -14.66 -2.85
N ALA A 116 -1.19 -14.20 -1.72
CA ALA A 116 -1.28 -14.83 -0.41
C ALA A 116 -2.73 -15.23 -0.09
N GLY A 117 -2.91 -16.31 0.67
CA GLY A 117 -4.23 -16.78 1.09
C GLY A 117 -4.57 -18.20 0.62
N SER A 118 -5.82 -18.61 0.91
CA SER A 118 -6.29 -19.97 0.62
C SER A 118 -6.22 -20.24 -0.88
N SER A 119 -5.26 -21.07 -1.28
CA SER A 119 -5.10 -21.56 -2.64
C SER A 119 -6.41 -22.17 -3.12
N MET A 120 -7.26 -21.38 -3.75
CA MET A 120 -8.42 -21.84 -4.50
C MET A 120 -8.11 -21.74 -6.00
N PRO A 121 -7.23 -22.61 -6.54
CA PRO A 121 -7.01 -22.71 -7.97
C PRO A 121 -8.33 -22.71 -8.74
N GLY A 122 -8.40 -21.91 -9.80
CA GLY A 122 -9.50 -21.95 -10.75
C GLY A 122 -10.76 -21.14 -10.39
N LYS A 123 -10.83 -20.50 -9.22
CA LYS A 123 -11.95 -19.58 -8.91
C LYS A 123 -11.70 -18.13 -9.35
N ARG A 124 -10.45 -17.78 -9.67
CA ARG A 124 -10.06 -16.47 -10.19
C ARG A 124 -10.07 -16.49 -11.71
N ASN A 125 -10.42 -15.35 -12.31
CA ASN A 125 -10.22 -15.11 -13.73
C ASN A 125 -9.36 -13.86 -13.93
N LEU A 126 -8.08 -13.95 -13.56
CA LEU A 126 -7.16 -12.82 -13.67
C LEU A 126 -6.98 -12.35 -15.12
N SER A 127 -7.05 -13.25 -16.10
CA SER A 127 -6.98 -12.89 -17.52
C SER A 127 -8.13 -11.99 -17.95
N ALA A 128 -9.37 -12.31 -17.56
CA ALA A 128 -10.53 -11.44 -17.83
C ALA A 128 -10.41 -10.12 -17.06
N LEU A 129 -9.98 -10.14 -15.79
CA LEU A 129 -9.78 -8.93 -15.00
C LEU A 129 -8.77 -7.98 -15.66
N ILE A 130 -7.62 -8.48 -16.10
CA ILE A 130 -6.59 -7.70 -16.80
C ILE A 130 -7.13 -7.11 -18.10
N SER A 131 -7.92 -7.89 -18.84
CA SER A 131 -8.51 -7.46 -20.10
C SER A 131 -9.53 -6.35 -19.91
N ASN A 132 -10.45 -6.54 -18.96
CA ASN A 132 -11.53 -5.59 -18.71
C ASN A 132 -11.02 -4.24 -18.18
N ASN A 133 -9.84 -4.24 -17.56
CA ASN A 133 -9.21 -3.04 -17.00
C ASN A 133 -8.01 -2.55 -17.83
N ASN A 134 -7.75 -3.15 -19.00
CA ASN A 134 -6.65 -2.79 -19.90
C ASN A 134 -5.29 -2.66 -19.20
N ILE A 135 -4.97 -3.59 -18.30
CA ILE A 135 -3.73 -3.52 -17.50
C ILE A 135 -2.51 -3.64 -18.42
N ASP A 136 -1.59 -2.69 -18.31
CA ASP A 136 -0.34 -2.64 -19.07
C ASP A 136 0.84 -3.22 -18.27
N VAL A 137 0.81 -3.07 -16.94
CA VAL A 137 1.82 -3.60 -16.02
C VAL A 137 1.15 -4.22 -14.80
N LEU A 138 1.51 -5.46 -14.50
CA LEU A 138 1.02 -6.21 -13.35
C LEU A 138 2.18 -6.62 -12.45
N SER A 139 2.10 -6.22 -11.18
CA SER A 139 2.98 -6.65 -10.10
C SER A 139 2.28 -7.71 -9.27
N LEU A 140 2.90 -8.87 -9.12
CA LEU A 140 2.39 -9.97 -8.30
C LEU A 140 3.33 -10.24 -7.14
N GLN A 141 2.76 -10.39 -5.95
CA GLN A 141 3.44 -10.86 -4.75
C GLN A 141 2.90 -12.24 -4.38
N GLU A 142 3.71 -12.96 -3.64
CA GLU A 142 3.45 -14.33 -3.23
C GLU A 142 2.94 -15.22 -4.38
N VAL A 143 3.74 -15.36 -5.44
CA VAL A 143 3.41 -16.23 -6.57
C VAL A 143 3.95 -17.63 -6.30
N SER A 144 3.07 -18.62 -6.20
CA SER A 144 3.45 -20.02 -6.04
C SER A 144 3.89 -20.67 -7.36
N PRO A 145 4.67 -21.76 -7.33
CA PRO A 145 4.97 -22.53 -8.54
C PRO A 145 3.72 -23.07 -9.27
N GLY A 146 2.67 -23.40 -8.53
CA GLY A 146 1.40 -23.90 -9.09
C GLY A 146 0.65 -22.85 -9.92
N PHE A 147 0.75 -21.58 -9.53
CA PHE A 147 0.19 -20.46 -10.28
C PHE A 147 0.73 -20.41 -11.71
N TRP A 148 2.04 -20.58 -11.89
CA TRP A 148 2.69 -20.50 -13.20
C TRP A 148 2.29 -21.61 -14.17
N LYS A 149 1.85 -22.76 -13.64
CA LYS A 149 1.35 -23.89 -14.45
C LYS A 149 -0.10 -23.70 -14.91
N THR A 150 -0.81 -22.74 -14.34
CA THR A 150 -2.25 -22.53 -14.56
C THR A 150 -2.51 -21.09 -14.99
N GLU A 151 -2.97 -20.23 -14.08
CA GLU A 151 -3.34 -18.83 -14.35
C GLU A 151 -2.17 -18.04 -14.97
N GLY A 152 -0.94 -18.24 -14.48
CA GLY A 152 0.24 -17.55 -14.98
C GLY A 152 0.57 -17.86 -16.45
N ALA A 153 0.17 -19.04 -16.96
CA ALA A 153 0.34 -19.37 -18.38
C ALA A 153 -0.65 -18.56 -19.26
N GLU A 154 -1.89 -18.39 -18.81
CA GLU A 154 -2.87 -17.55 -19.50
C GLU A 154 -2.50 -16.06 -19.43
N LEU A 155 -1.97 -15.60 -18.29
CA LEU A 155 -1.51 -14.21 -18.14
C LEU A 155 -0.40 -13.85 -19.12
N LYS A 156 0.56 -14.77 -19.36
CA LYS A 156 1.64 -14.58 -20.33
C LYS A 156 1.17 -14.37 -21.76
N LYS A 157 -0.03 -14.82 -22.12
CA LYS A 157 -0.60 -14.56 -23.45
C LYS A 157 -1.00 -13.09 -23.62
N ARG A 158 -1.29 -12.38 -22.51
CA ARG A 158 -1.72 -10.97 -22.51
C ARG A 158 -0.63 -10.00 -22.10
N LEU A 159 0.21 -10.40 -21.15
CA LEU A 159 1.35 -9.66 -20.64
C LEU A 159 2.62 -10.50 -20.89
N PRO A 160 3.12 -10.55 -22.14
CA PRO A 160 4.13 -11.50 -22.57
C PRO A 160 5.52 -11.22 -21.99
N TYR A 161 5.79 -9.99 -21.58
CA TYR A 161 7.08 -9.60 -21.02
C TYR A 161 7.09 -9.81 -19.52
N VAL A 162 7.79 -10.85 -19.07
CA VAL A 162 7.75 -11.28 -17.66
C VAL A 162 9.13 -11.26 -17.04
N ALA A 163 9.23 -10.59 -15.89
CA ALA A 163 10.36 -10.66 -14.99
C ALA A 163 9.92 -11.37 -13.69
N TYR A 164 10.46 -12.57 -13.44
CA TYR A 164 10.25 -13.31 -12.20
C TYR A 164 11.45 -14.22 -11.96
N ARG A 165 11.72 -14.53 -10.70
CA ARG A 165 12.74 -15.53 -10.35
C ARG A 165 12.03 -16.81 -9.93
N ARG A 166 12.39 -17.93 -10.56
CA ARG A 166 11.95 -19.24 -10.06
C ARG A 166 12.70 -19.54 -8.77
N ASP A 167 11.97 -20.04 -7.78
CA ASP A 167 12.55 -20.55 -6.55
C ASP A 167 12.26 -22.04 -6.49
N ASP A 168 13.31 -22.86 -6.57
CA ASP A 168 13.20 -24.32 -6.61
C ASP A 168 12.79 -24.90 -5.25
N GLU A 169 12.97 -24.12 -4.16
CA GLU A 169 12.47 -24.47 -2.82
C GLU A 169 10.95 -24.24 -2.68
N GLY A 170 10.29 -23.77 -3.75
CA GLY A 170 8.84 -23.64 -3.81
C GLY A 170 8.29 -22.44 -3.07
N TYR A 171 9.14 -21.47 -2.72
CA TYR A 171 8.66 -20.24 -2.08
C TYR A 171 7.78 -19.40 -3.00
N TRP A 172 6.99 -18.58 -2.33
CA TRP A 172 6.15 -17.55 -2.93
C TRP A 172 7.04 -16.41 -3.43
N THR A 173 7.04 -16.17 -4.74
CA THR A 173 7.96 -15.24 -5.42
C THR A 173 7.28 -13.96 -5.88
N GLN A 174 8.06 -12.95 -6.26
CA GLN A 174 7.54 -11.74 -6.89
C GLN A 174 7.62 -11.88 -8.41
N ALA A 175 6.68 -11.25 -9.11
CA ALA A 175 6.68 -11.20 -10.55
C ALA A 175 6.21 -9.85 -11.06
N LEU A 176 6.84 -9.40 -12.14
CA LEU A 176 6.41 -8.25 -12.91
C LEU A 176 6.07 -8.73 -14.32
N LEU A 177 4.84 -8.50 -14.75
CA LEU A 177 4.38 -8.82 -16.09
C LEU A 177 4.03 -7.51 -16.80
N SER A 178 4.31 -7.44 -18.09
CA SER A 178 3.97 -6.26 -18.89
C SER A 178 3.54 -6.58 -20.31
N LYS A 179 2.72 -5.68 -20.84
CA LYS A 179 2.31 -5.60 -22.23
C LYS A 179 3.43 -5.11 -23.16
N GLU A 180 4.34 -4.27 -22.67
CA GLU A 180 5.49 -3.75 -23.45
C GLU A 180 6.81 -4.35 -22.96
N PRO A 181 7.88 -4.31 -23.78
CA PRO A 181 9.16 -4.93 -23.43
C PRO A 181 9.73 -4.45 -22.11
N LEU A 182 10.28 -5.41 -21.36
CA LEU A 182 11.07 -5.17 -20.15
C LEU A 182 12.55 -5.36 -20.47
N SER A 183 13.37 -4.43 -20.02
CA SER A 183 14.83 -4.42 -20.16
C SER A 183 15.50 -4.17 -18.81
N GLU A 184 16.82 -4.38 -18.74
CA GLU A 184 17.62 -4.19 -17.51
C GLU A 184 17.03 -4.86 -16.26
N ILE A 185 16.49 -6.07 -16.42
CA ILE A 185 15.84 -6.80 -15.32
C ILE A 185 16.88 -7.13 -14.24
N ARG A 186 16.60 -6.75 -12.99
CA ARG A 186 17.44 -7.02 -11.82
C ARG A 186 16.59 -7.55 -10.67
N PHE A 187 17.19 -8.44 -9.89
CA PHE A 187 16.60 -8.95 -8.66
C PHE A 187 17.46 -8.47 -7.50
N VAL A 188 16.92 -7.56 -6.70
CA VAL A 188 17.66 -6.94 -5.60
C VAL A 188 17.18 -7.52 -4.27
N ASP A 189 18.12 -7.95 -3.45
CA ASP A 189 17.87 -8.33 -2.06
C ASP A 189 17.85 -7.06 -1.21
N PRO A 190 16.70 -6.66 -0.62
CA PRO A 190 16.63 -5.42 0.15
C PRO A 190 17.24 -5.49 1.55
N GLY A 191 17.81 -6.64 1.97
CA GLY A 191 18.38 -6.84 3.31
C GLY A 191 17.61 -7.84 4.16
N PRO A 192 18.03 -8.14 5.40
CA PRO A 192 17.37 -9.15 6.25
C PRO A 192 15.88 -8.87 6.50
N GLY A 193 15.15 -9.88 6.98
CA GLY A 193 13.72 -9.80 7.24
C GLY A 193 13.12 -11.14 7.68
N PHE A 194 11.85 -11.08 8.09
CA PHE A 194 11.02 -12.24 8.45
C PHE A 194 10.89 -13.22 7.29
N SER A 195 10.49 -12.71 6.12
CA SER A 195 10.24 -13.53 4.94
C SER A 195 11.55 -14.10 4.37
N PRO A 196 11.53 -15.34 3.83
CA PRO A 196 12.66 -15.91 3.11
C PRO A 196 13.11 -14.98 1.98
N LYS A 197 14.40 -15.02 1.63
CA LYS A 197 14.98 -14.13 0.60
C LYS A 197 14.20 -14.11 -0.71
N GLY A 198 13.73 -15.26 -1.20
CA GLY A 198 12.94 -15.36 -2.43
C GLY A 198 11.57 -14.66 -2.35
N ALA A 199 11.00 -14.55 -1.15
CA ALA A 199 9.70 -13.94 -0.89
C ALA A 199 9.75 -12.41 -0.72
N ARG A 200 10.94 -11.81 -0.79
CA ARG A 200 11.13 -10.36 -0.56
C ARG A 200 12.11 -9.69 -1.51
N LEU A 201 12.38 -10.27 -2.68
CA LEU A 201 13.20 -9.59 -3.67
C LEU A 201 12.44 -8.41 -4.23
N ILE A 202 13.18 -7.38 -4.60
CA ILE A 202 12.69 -6.33 -5.48
C ILE A 202 12.95 -6.79 -6.91
N VAL A 203 11.90 -6.92 -7.72
CA VAL A 203 12.04 -7.11 -9.18
C VAL A 203 12.04 -5.74 -9.82
N GLN A 204 13.22 -5.29 -10.24
CA GLN A 204 13.42 -4.02 -10.91
C GLN A 204 13.55 -4.26 -12.41
N ALA A 205 12.84 -3.50 -13.24
CA ALA A 205 12.96 -3.56 -14.69
C ALA A 205 12.65 -2.21 -15.34
N ARG A 206 13.31 -1.92 -16.46
CA ARG A 206 12.99 -0.76 -17.31
C ARG A 206 11.95 -1.15 -18.35
N TRP A 207 10.84 -0.42 -18.36
CA TRP A 207 9.72 -0.61 -19.28
C TRP A 207 9.88 0.28 -20.51
N GLN A 208 9.71 -0.30 -21.70
CA GLN A 208 10.00 0.32 -22.99
C GLN A 208 8.71 0.69 -23.76
N GLY A 209 7.74 1.32 -23.09
CA GLY A 209 6.54 1.82 -23.77
C GLY A 209 6.66 3.29 -24.20
N ALA A 210 5.52 3.97 -24.31
CA ALA A 210 5.45 5.37 -24.79
C ALA A 210 6.23 6.38 -23.91
N VAL A 211 6.44 6.04 -22.64
CA VAL A 211 7.34 6.74 -21.71
C VAL A 211 8.21 5.69 -21.08
N GLU A 212 9.53 5.82 -21.18
CA GLU A 212 10.43 4.92 -20.44
C GLU A 212 10.27 5.14 -18.94
N MET A 213 10.14 4.05 -18.19
CA MET A 213 9.99 4.08 -16.74
C MET A 213 10.74 2.92 -16.10
N GLU A 214 11.09 3.06 -14.83
CA GLU A 214 11.56 1.94 -14.02
C GLU A 214 10.42 1.42 -13.14
N PHE A 215 10.12 0.13 -13.23
CA PHE A 215 9.19 -0.53 -12.33
C PHE A 215 9.92 -1.33 -11.26
N ASN A 216 9.44 -1.22 -10.03
CA ASN A 216 9.90 -1.97 -8.87
C ASN A 216 8.71 -2.77 -8.31
N SER A 217 8.66 -4.08 -8.61
CA SER A 217 7.73 -4.99 -7.93
C SER A 217 8.31 -5.36 -6.58
N VAL A 218 7.54 -5.15 -5.51
CA VAL A 218 8.03 -5.26 -4.13
C VAL A 218 7.12 -6.11 -3.26
N HIS A 219 7.73 -6.85 -2.34
CA HIS A 219 7.06 -7.49 -1.20
C HIS A 219 8.01 -7.38 0.00
N LEU A 220 7.83 -6.38 0.85
CA LEU A 220 8.76 -6.15 1.95
C LEU A 220 8.44 -7.06 3.15
N SER A 221 9.39 -7.19 4.07
CA SER A 221 9.21 -8.01 5.27
C SER A 221 8.01 -7.53 6.09
N VAL A 222 7.22 -8.47 6.59
CA VAL A 222 6.28 -8.21 7.69
C VAL A 222 7.04 -7.68 8.92
N PRO A 223 6.43 -6.81 9.75
CA PRO A 223 7.10 -6.16 10.88
C PRO A 223 7.17 -7.06 12.11
N PHE A 224 7.74 -8.27 11.97
CA PHE A 224 7.92 -9.21 13.06
C PHE A 224 9.33 -9.80 13.06
N ARG A 225 9.85 -10.09 14.26
CA ARG A 225 11.08 -10.88 14.38
C ARG A 225 10.89 -12.28 13.81
N ARG A 226 11.94 -12.85 13.21
CA ARG A 226 11.96 -14.21 12.65
C ARG A 226 11.46 -15.26 13.64
N GLY A 227 10.75 -16.27 13.11
CA GLY A 227 10.23 -17.42 13.84
C GLY A 227 8.75 -17.66 13.55
N ASP A 228 8.19 -18.78 14.01
CA ASP A 228 6.75 -19.01 13.89
C ASP A 228 6.01 -17.98 14.76
N CYS A 229 5.15 -17.18 14.14
CA CYS A 229 4.54 -16.01 14.76
C CYS A 229 3.07 -15.97 14.31
N ARG A 230 2.16 -16.32 15.22
CA ARG A 230 0.72 -16.33 14.96
C ARG A 230 -0.05 -15.78 16.16
N GLY A 231 -1.15 -15.08 15.88
CA GLY A 231 -2.08 -14.58 16.89
C GLY A 231 -1.59 -13.38 17.70
N ILE A 232 -2.38 -13.03 18.73
CA ILE A 232 -2.19 -11.82 19.53
C ILE A 232 -0.83 -11.77 20.27
N PRO A 233 -0.32 -12.87 20.90
CA PRO A 233 0.97 -12.81 21.57
C PRO A 233 2.12 -12.47 20.62
N CYS A 234 2.08 -12.98 19.38
CA CYS A 234 3.04 -12.61 18.34
C CYS A 234 2.97 -11.11 18.03
N LEU A 235 1.75 -10.59 17.79
CA LEU A 235 1.52 -9.18 17.50
C LEU A 235 2.06 -8.26 18.61
N LEU A 236 1.90 -8.63 19.88
CA LEU A 236 2.29 -7.80 21.02
C LEU A 236 3.77 -7.94 21.41
N LEU A 237 4.34 -9.14 21.31
CA LEU A 237 5.67 -9.46 21.87
C LEU A 237 6.78 -9.51 20.82
N ARG A 238 6.43 -9.64 19.53
CA ARG A 238 7.40 -9.83 18.45
C ARG A 238 7.34 -8.78 17.35
N TYR A 239 6.47 -7.77 17.49
CA TYR A 239 6.46 -6.64 16.55
C TYR A 239 7.83 -5.95 16.55
N ASP A 240 8.45 -5.93 15.38
CA ASP A 240 9.74 -5.31 15.14
C ASP A 240 9.81 -4.94 13.67
N GLN A 241 9.68 -3.64 13.38
CA GLN A 241 9.70 -3.14 12.02
C GLN A 241 11.09 -2.76 11.49
N SER A 242 12.15 -2.95 12.29
CA SER A 242 13.51 -2.48 11.95
C SER A 242 14.01 -3.00 10.60
N ASP A 243 13.87 -4.30 10.35
CA ASP A 243 14.26 -4.93 9.07
C ASP A 243 13.47 -4.33 7.89
N ARG A 244 12.15 -4.19 8.01
CA ARG A 244 11.30 -3.59 6.97
C ARG A 244 11.67 -2.12 6.71
N ASP A 245 11.95 -1.36 7.77
CA ASP A 245 12.32 0.05 7.65
C ASP A 245 13.68 0.22 6.95
N ALA A 246 14.65 -0.67 7.23
CA ALA A 246 15.91 -0.73 6.48
C ALA A 246 15.70 -1.08 5.00
N GLN A 247 14.78 -2.03 4.72
CA GLN A 247 14.40 -2.37 3.35
C GLN A 247 13.75 -1.19 2.62
N LEU A 248 12.91 -0.40 3.29
CA LEU A 248 12.29 0.82 2.74
C LEU A 248 13.33 1.88 2.38
N GLN A 249 14.34 2.11 3.23
CA GLN A 249 15.44 3.02 2.93
C GLN A 249 16.24 2.57 1.70
N LYS A 250 16.48 1.25 1.58
CA LYS A 250 17.15 0.68 0.42
C LYS A 250 16.32 0.88 -0.85
N LEU A 251 15.02 0.60 -0.80
CA LEU A 251 14.09 0.81 -1.90
C LEU A 251 14.02 2.27 -2.33
N GLN A 252 13.92 3.21 -1.37
CA GLN A 252 13.94 4.64 -1.67
C GLN A 252 15.23 5.05 -2.37
N THR A 253 16.38 4.59 -1.86
CA THR A 253 17.68 4.87 -2.49
C THR A 253 17.72 4.37 -3.94
N LEU A 254 17.20 3.16 -4.20
CA LEU A 254 17.14 2.59 -5.55
C LEU A 254 16.24 3.42 -6.48
N SER A 255 15.04 3.79 -6.03
CA SER A 255 14.08 4.58 -6.80
C SER A 255 14.54 6.00 -7.09
N LEU A 256 15.43 6.56 -6.25
CA LEU A 256 15.96 7.91 -6.43
C LEU A 256 17.27 7.96 -7.24
N ALA A 257 18.03 6.86 -7.32
CA ALA A 257 19.34 6.86 -7.95
C ALA A 257 19.32 6.76 -9.50
N ARG A 258 18.16 6.54 -10.12
CA ARG A 258 18.05 6.02 -11.50
C ARG A 258 17.53 7.03 -12.56
N ALA A 259 17.77 8.33 -12.37
CA ALA A 259 17.51 9.32 -13.42
C ALA A 259 18.24 8.93 -14.73
N PRO A 260 17.56 8.96 -15.90
CA PRO A 260 16.56 9.98 -16.25
C PRO A 260 15.09 9.52 -16.35
N ALA A 261 14.71 8.33 -15.86
CA ALA A 261 13.32 7.83 -15.97
C ALA A 261 12.58 7.81 -14.62
N PRO A 262 11.26 8.07 -14.57
CA PRO A 262 10.50 8.00 -13.33
C PRO A 262 10.46 6.56 -12.81
N SER A 263 10.44 6.41 -11.49
CA SER A 263 10.43 5.11 -10.81
C SER A 263 9.05 4.85 -10.23
N VAL A 264 8.45 3.71 -10.59
CA VAL A 264 7.13 3.28 -10.14
C VAL A 264 7.29 2.06 -9.25
N ILE A 265 6.84 2.16 -8.00
CA ILE A 265 6.81 1.07 -7.03
C ILE A 265 5.40 0.49 -7.04
N LEU A 266 5.31 -0.83 -7.23
CA LEU A 266 4.06 -1.59 -7.25
C LEU A 266 4.21 -2.79 -6.30
N GLY A 267 3.46 -2.83 -5.21
CA GLY A 267 3.54 -4.01 -4.34
C GLY A 267 3.06 -3.81 -2.93
N ASP A 268 3.22 -4.89 -2.17
CA ASP A 268 2.95 -4.96 -0.76
C ASP A 268 4.18 -4.49 0.03
N LEU A 269 4.06 -3.35 0.69
CA LEU A 269 5.13 -2.79 1.52
C LEU A 269 5.10 -3.32 2.96
N ASN A 270 4.09 -4.11 3.36
CA ASN A 270 3.86 -4.52 4.74
C ASN A 270 3.92 -3.35 5.74
N LEU A 271 3.51 -2.18 5.26
CA LEU A 271 3.58 -0.89 5.94
C LEU A 271 2.22 -0.22 5.79
N SER A 272 1.57 0.13 6.89
CA SER A 272 0.35 0.93 6.81
C SER A 272 0.67 2.38 6.46
N ASP A 273 -0.19 3.03 5.69
CA ASP A 273 -0.14 4.47 5.39
C ASP A 273 -0.32 5.35 6.63
N GLN A 274 -0.77 4.72 7.71
CA GLN A 274 -0.95 5.28 9.04
C GLN A 274 0.35 5.30 9.85
N ASN A 275 1.35 4.52 9.45
CA ASN A 275 2.65 4.45 10.10
C ASN A 275 3.46 5.74 9.79
N PRO A 276 4.08 6.40 10.79
CA PRO A 276 4.88 7.61 10.55
C PRO A 276 6.01 7.44 9.52
N VAL A 277 6.58 6.23 9.43
CA VAL A 277 7.64 5.89 8.45
C VAL A 277 7.13 6.02 7.02
N TYR A 278 5.83 5.75 6.77
CA TYR A 278 5.24 5.88 5.45
C TYR A 278 5.43 7.29 4.89
N ARG A 279 5.13 8.33 5.67
CA ARG A 279 5.25 9.72 5.23
C ARG A 279 6.70 10.10 4.89
N SER A 280 7.66 9.60 5.68
CA SER A 280 9.09 9.84 5.40
C SER A 280 9.54 9.15 4.11
N PHE A 281 9.06 7.94 3.86
CA PHE A 281 9.36 7.17 2.66
C PHE A 281 8.68 7.75 1.40
N SER A 282 7.37 8.03 1.48
CA SER A 282 6.54 8.45 0.34
C SER A 282 6.52 9.95 0.09
N GLY A 283 7.13 10.78 0.95
CA GLY A 283 7.04 12.25 0.87
C GLY A 283 7.54 12.90 -0.42
N ARG A 284 8.20 12.14 -1.29
CA ARG A 284 8.63 12.57 -2.64
C ARG A 284 7.89 11.87 -3.78
N ALA A 285 6.98 10.95 -3.48
CA ALA A 285 6.26 10.17 -4.45
C ALA A 285 4.82 10.67 -4.58
N MET A 286 4.26 10.57 -5.78
CA MET A 286 2.81 10.56 -5.93
C MET A 286 2.30 9.18 -5.56
N ASP A 287 1.38 9.12 -4.59
CA ASP A 287 0.69 7.90 -4.21
C ASP A 287 -0.64 7.78 -4.97
N ALA A 288 -0.66 6.93 -5.98
CA ALA A 288 -1.84 6.79 -6.84
C ALA A 288 -3.01 6.07 -6.11
N GLY A 289 -2.73 5.25 -5.11
CA GLY A 289 -3.75 4.48 -4.37
C GLY A 289 -4.45 5.26 -3.25
N ALA A 290 -4.02 6.49 -2.97
CA ALA A 290 -4.30 7.14 -1.69
C ALA A 290 -5.71 7.75 -1.52
N CYS A 291 -6.42 8.12 -2.58
CA CYS A 291 -7.54 9.07 -2.49
C CYS A 291 -8.94 8.48 -2.48
N GLU A 292 -9.09 7.23 -2.06
CA GLU A 292 -10.40 6.72 -1.65
C GLU A 292 -10.60 6.98 -0.16
N SER A 293 -11.83 7.31 0.26
CA SER A 293 -12.19 7.55 1.67
C SER A 293 -11.97 6.33 2.56
N TRP A 294 -11.94 5.15 1.95
CA TRP A 294 -11.56 3.89 2.54
C TRP A 294 -10.61 3.23 1.57
N ASN A 295 -9.38 2.90 1.94
CA ASN A 295 -8.36 2.41 1.00
C ASN A 295 -7.61 1.15 1.52
N GLY A 296 -8.13 0.49 2.55
CA GLY A 296 -7.57 -0.76 3.06
C GLY A 296 -7.55 -1.85 1.99
N THR A 297 -6.47 -2.62 1.92
CA THR A 297 -6.26 -3.72 0.98
C THR A 297 -6.18 -5.07 1.68
N TRP A 298 -5.88 -5.09 2.98
CA TRP A 298 -5.81 -6.28 3.82
C TRP A 298 -6.53 -6.04 5.16
N PRO A 299 -7.07 -7.08 5.82
CA PRO A 299 -7.34 -8.43 5.31
C PRO A 299 -8.65 -8.47 4.50
N ALA A 300 -8.68 -9.31 3.46
CA ALA A 300 -9.79 -9.45 2.51
C ALA A 300 -10.32 -10.90 2.41
N ASP A 301 -9.96 -11.77 3.35
CA ASP A 301 -10.33 -13.20 3.41
C ASP A 301 -11.59 -13.48 4.27
N ASP A 302 -12.47 -12.49 4.42
CA ASP A 302 -13.67 -12.54 5.28
C ASP A 302 -13.40 -12.75 6.78
N THR A 303 -12.13 -12.80 7.23
CA THR A 303 -11.80 -12.83 8.67
C THR A 303 -12.29 -11.59 9.39
N PHE A 304 -12.42 -10.47 8.66
CA PHE A 304 -12.94 -9.20 9.16
C PHE A 304 -14.00 -8.64 8.21
N LEU A 305 -14.91 -7.82 8.75
CA LEU A 305 -16.05 -7.27 7.99
C LEU A 305 -15.65 -6.45 6.75
N PHE A 306 -14.45 -5.89 6.76
CA PHE A 306 -13.90 -5.12 5.64
C PHE A 306 -12.35 -5.04 5.78
N PRO A 307 -11.61 -4.88 4.67
CA PRO A 307 -10.16 -4.65 4.72
C PRO A 307 -9.85 -3.27 5.30
N PHE A 308 -9.00 -3.18 6.32
CA PHE A 308 -8.76 -1.95 7.08
C PHE A 308 -7.30 -1.48 7.11
N LEU A 309 -6.37 -2.30 6.63
CA LEU A 309 -4.97 -1.97 6.47
C LEU A 309 -4.67 -1.76 4.99
N ARG A 310 -4.18 -0.56 4.63
CA ARG A 310 -3.60 -0.34 3.31
C ARG A 310 -2.13 -0.72 3.37
N ILE A 311 -1.76 -1.80 2.71
CA ILE A 311 -0.36 -2.27 2.65
C ILE A 311 0.12 -2.49 1.22
N ASP A 312 -0.79 -2.47 0.23
CA ASP A 312 -0.48 -2.54 -1.19
C ASP A 312 -0.49 -1.14 -1.80
N TYR A 313 0.54 -0.81 -2.60
CA TYR A 313 0.78 0.55 -3.07
C TYR A 313 1.12 0.64 -4.56
N VAL A 314 0.80 1.82 -5.11
CA VAL A 314 1.28 2.31 -6.39
C VAL A 314 1.90 3.69 -6.16
N LEU A 315 3.22 3.76 -6.06
CA LEU A 315 3.97 5.00 -5.77
C LEU A 315 4.81 5.40 -6.97
N ILE A 316 4.76 6.68 -7.34
CA ILE A 316 5.51 7.21 -8.49
C ILE A 316 6.48 8.27 -8.00
N PHE A 317 7.77 7.95 -8.08
CA PHE A 317 8.87 8.88 -7.84
C PHE A 317 9.22 9.58 -9.15
N PRO A 318 9.06 10.91 -9.24
CA PRO A 318 9.35 11.64 -10.46
C PRO A 318 10.86 11.65 -10.76
N ASP A 319 11.20 11.62 -12.04
CA ASP A 319 12.55 11.84 -12.57
C ASP A 319 12.97 13.31 -12.52
N HIS A 320 12.01 14.21 -12.71
CA HIS A 320 12.24 15.65 -12.77
C HIS A 320 11.11 16.43 -12.07
N PRO A 321 11.39 17.51 -11.31
CA PRO A 321 10.37 18.29 -10.61
C PRO A 321 9.24 18.83 -11.51
N GLY A 322 9.54 19.07 -12.79
CA GLY A 322 8.62 19.59 -13.81
C GLY A 322 7.83 18.53 -14.60
N ARG A 323 8.23 17.24 -14.55
CA ARG A 323 7.50 16.16 -15.22
C ARG A 323 6.64 15.43 -14.20
N ARG A 324 5.40 15.87 -14.04
CA ARG A 324 4.51 15.33 -13.02
C ARG A 324 3.54 14.35 -13.66
N ALA A 325 3.65 13.09 -13.23
CA ALA A 325 2.56 12.14 -13.42
C ALA A 325 1.32 12.65 -12.67
N SER A 326 0.14 12.31 -13.17
CA SER A 326 -1.12 12.57 -12.48
C SER A 326 -1.95 11.30 -12.46
N ARG A 327 -2.64 11.04 -11.36
CA ARG A 327 -3.59 9.94 -11.31
C ARG A 327 -4.86 10.31 -12.09
N VAL A 328 -5.34 9.39 -12.90
CA VAL A 328 -6.66 9.45 -13.55
C VAL A 328 -7.71 8.84 -12.62
N ARG A 329 -7.53 7.58 -12.23
CA ARG A 329 -8.37 6.88 -11.24
C ARG A 329 -7.58 5.81 -10.50
N SER A 330 -8.06 5.40 -9.34
CA SER A 330 -7.57 4.21 -8.64
C SER A 330 -8.74 3.58 -7.91
N TYR A 331 -8.75 2.26 -7.82
CA TYR A 331 -9.77 1.50 -7.13
C TYR A 331 -9.24 0.10 -6.79
N ARG A 332 -9.95 -0.57 -5.88
CA ARG A 332 -9.59 -1.92 -5.43
C ARG A 332 -10.59 -2.95 -5.94
N VAL A 333 -10.12 -4.18 -6.10
CA VAL A 333 -10.95 -5.30 -6.57
C VAL A 333 -10.73 -6.51 -5.68
N THR A 334 -11.82 -7.10 -5.21
CA THR A 334 -11.79 -8.39 -4.51
C THR A 334 -11.36 -9.49 -5.46
N ILE A 335 -10.34 -10.24 -5.08
CA ILE A 335 -9.83 -11.36 -5.85
C ILE A 335 -10.15 -12.65 -5.09
N PRO A 336 -10.92 -13.59 -5.66
CA PRO A 336 -11.25 -14.84 -4.96
C PRO A 336 -10.00 -15.63 -4.52
N GLY A 337 -9.96 -16.09 -3.27
CA GLY A 337 -8.86 -16.94 -2.79
C GLY A 337 -7.55 -16.20 -2.51
N THR A 338 -7.60 -14.89 -2.26
CA THR A 338 -6.51 -14.15 -1.62
C THR A 338 -7.05 -13.40 -0.41
N ASP A 339 -6.19 -13.15 0.57
CA ASP A 339 -6.45 -12.27 1.72
C ASP A 339 -6.13 -10.79 1.43
N HIS A 340 -5.79 -10.45 0.19
CA HIS A 340 -5.61 -9.07 -0.28
C HIS A 340 -6.64 -8.68 -1.36
N LEU A 341 -7.02 -7.41 -1.36
CA LEU A 341 -7.61 -6.77 -2.52
C LEU A 341 -6.51 -6.42 -3.53
N ALA A 342 -6.78 -6.58 -4.82
CA ALA A 342 -5.95 -5.98 -5.86
C ALA A 342 -6.12 -4.45 -5.83
N LEU A 343 -5.03 -3.72 -6.09
CA LEU A 343 -5.06 -2.27 -6.30
C LEU A 343 -4.77 -1.97 -7.77
N ILE A 344 -5.72 -1.32 -8.45
CA ILE A 344 -5.60 -0.87 -9.84
C ILE A 344 -5.47 0.65 -9.83
N SER A 345 -4.53 1.18 -10.61
CA SER A 345 -4.33 2.61 -10.79
C SER A 345 -4.13 2.95 -12.27
N GLU A 346 -4.81 3.99 -12.72
CA GLU A 346 -4.60 4.60 -14.03
C GLU A 346 -3.83 5.90 -13.85
N ILE A 347 -2.70 5.99 -14.52
CA ILE A 347 -1.74 7.07 -14.32
C ILE A 347 -1.46 7.72 -15.67
N ARG A 348 -1.63 9.03 -15.73
CA ARG A 348 -1.27 9.85 -16.88
C ARG A 348 0.14 10.39 -16.71
N PHE A 349 0.97 10.17 -17.72
CA PHE A 349 2.33 10.69 -17.79
C PHE A 349 2.48 11.68 -18.96
N PRO A 350 3.26 12.75 -18.79
CA PRO A 350 3.67 13.59 -19.92
C PRO A 350 4.63 12.81 -20.81
N THR A 351 4.34 12.72 -22.10
CA THR A 351 5.29 12.19 -23.09
C THR A 351 6.19 13.35 -23.53
N ASN A 352 7.47 13.27 -23.18
CA ASN A 352 8.46 14.21 -23.70
C ASN A 352 8.65 13.93 -25.20
N ARG A 353 8.53 14.97 -26.02
CA ARG A 353 9.36 15.07 -27.22
C ARG A 353 10.68 15.74 -26.84
#